data_AF-A0A655JBT4-F1
#
_entry.id   AF-A0A655JBT4-F1
#
_cell.length_a   1.000
_cell.length_b   1.000
_cell.length_c   1.000
_cell.angle_alpha   90.00
_cell.angle_beta   90.00
_cell.angle_gamma   90.00
#
_symmetry.space_group_name_H-M   'P 1'
#
loop_
_entity.id
_entity.type
_entity.pdbx_description
1 polymer ?
#
loop_
_entity_poly.entity_id
_entity_poly.type
_entity_poly.pdbx_seq_one_letter_code
_entity_poly.pdbx_strand_id
1 'polypeptide(L)'
;MAAGAFGFVEAVQALGKRGRGVIPMAAAIGLAGAIAFSQDIPDVLRPDLTIAYTDTDGYGQRGDRRPPGSEKYYPAIDAAIRRVTGKRRDRTVVLTADYSFLSYYPYWGFQGLTPHYANPLAQFDKRATQIDSWSGLSTADEFIAALDKLPWQPPTVFLMRHGAHNSYTLRLAQDVYPNQPNVRRYTVDLRTALFADPRFVVEDIGPFVLAIRKPQESA
;
A
#
# COMPACT_ATOMS: atom_id res chain seq x y z
N MET A 1 1.65 -0.15 -31.68
CA MET A 1 1.30 -1.27 -32.59
C MET A 1 0.83 -0.80 -33.97
N ALA A 2 0.01 0.26 -34.09
CA ALA A 2 -0.49 0.75 -35.39
C ALA A 2 0.62 1.06 -36.42
N ALA A 3 1.68 1.78 -36.03
CA ALA A 3 2.78 2.14 -36.93
C ALA A 3 3.51 0.92 -37.54
N GLY A 4 3.66 -0.17 -36.79
CA GLY A 4 4.31 -1.40 -37.27
C GLY A 4 3.45 -2.18 -38.28
N ALA A 5 2.14 -2.23 -38.06
CA ALA A 5 1.20 -2.87 -38.98
C ALA A 5 1.11 -2.11 -40.31
N PHE A 6 1.03 -0.77 -40.26
CA PHE A 6 1.02 0.06 -41.47
C PHE A 6 2.34 -0.04 -42.24
N GLY A 7 3.49 0.00 -41.56
CA GLY A 7 4.80 -0.20 -42.20
C GLY A 7 4.95 -1.58 -42.85
N PHE A 8 4.41 -2.64 -42.24
CA PHE A 8 4.40 -3.97 -42.82
C PHE A 8 3.56 -4.02 -44.11
N VAL A 9 2.34 -3.48 -44.08
CA VAL A 9 1.45 -3.45 -45.26
C VAL A 9 2.07 -2.64 -46.40
N GLU A 10 2.66 -1.49 -46.11
CA GLU A 10 3.33 -0.64 -47.10
C GLU A 10 4.53 -1.35 -47.74
N ALA A 11 5.35 -2.02 -46.94
CA ALA A 11 6.48 -2.82 -47.44
C ALA A 11 6.03 -3.99 -48.33
N VAL A 12 4.96 -4.69 -47.96
CA VAL A 12 4.39 -5.79 -48.74
C VAL A 12 3.86 -5.29 -50.09
N GLN A 13 3.18 -4.14 -50.11
CA GLN A 13 2.70 -3.53 -51.37
C GLN A 13 3.84 -3.06 -52.26
N ALA A 14 4.90 -2.46 -51.69
CA ALA A 14 6.07 -2.00 -52.44
C ALA A 14 6.85 -3.18 -53.06
N LEU A 15 7.04 -4.27 -52.31
CA LEU A 15 7.79 -5.45 -52.74
C LEU A 15 6.95 -6.41 -53.59
N GLY A 16 5.63 -6.44 -53.43
CA GLY A 16 4.71 -7.28 -54.22
C GLY A 16 4.76 -6.98 -55.72
N LYS A 17 5.12 -5.74 -56.10
CA LYS A 17 5.36 -5.35 -57.50
C LYS A 17 6.59 -6.04 -58.12
N ARG A 18 7.49 -6.61 -57.31
CA ARG A 18 8.76 -7.23 -57.74
C ARG A 18 8.68 -8.74 -57.94
N GLY A 19 7.64 -9.43 -57.45
CA GLY A 19 7.51 -10.88 -57.62
C GLY A 19 6.22 -11.48 -57.05
N ARG A 20 5.66 -12.47 -57.76
CA ARG A 20 4.35 -13.10 -57.43
C ARG A 20 4.34 -13.87 -56.10
N GLY A 21 5.51 -14.23 -55.55
CA GLY A 21 5.63 -14.98 -54.29
C GLY A 21 5.63 -14.12 -53.02
N VAL A 22 5.73 -12.79 -53.13
CA VAL A 22 5.88 -11.89 -51.97
C VAL A 22 4.61 -11.83 -51.12
N ILE A 23 3.44 -11.78 -51.74
CA ILE A 23 2.14 -11.71 -51.05
C ILE A 23 1.87 -12.98 -50.20
N PRO A 24 1.95 -14.22 -50.73
CA PRO A 24 1.73 -15.40 -49.90
C PRO A 24 2.77 -15.56 -48.79
N MET A 25 4.03 -15.19 -49.03
CA MET A 25 5.08 -15.18 -48.01
C MET A 25 4.77 -14.19 -46.88
N ALA A 26 4.36 -12.96 -47.24
CA ALA A 26 3.95 -11.95 -46.28
C ALA A 26 2.71 -12.35 -45.49
N ALA A 27 1.74 -13.00 -46.14
CA ALA A 27 0.56 -13.54 -45.46
C ALA A 27 0.95 -14.61 -44.44
N ALA A 28 1.87 -15.51 -44.78
CA ALA A 28 2.38 -16.52 -43.86
C ALA A 28 3.11 -15.89 -42.65
N ILE A 29 3.96 -14.88 -42.89
CA ILE A 29 4.66 -14.15 -41.82
C ILE A 29 3.66 -13.40 -40.92
N GLY A 30 2.67 -12.73 -41.52
CA GLY A 30 1.63 -12.02 -40.78
C GLY A 30 0.80 -12.97 -39.91
N LEU A 31 0.42 -14.13 -40.45
CA LEU A 31 -0.31 -15.16 -39.71
C LEU A 31 0.54 -15.73 -38.56
N ALA A 32 1.81 -16.05 -38.82
CA ALA A 32 2.73 -16.53 -37.79
C ALA A 32 2.91 -15.49 -36.67
N GLY A 33 3.05 -14.20 -37.02
CA GLY A 33 3.12 -13.10 -36.05
C GLY A 33 1.84 -12.95 -35.23
N ALA A 34 0.66 -13.08 -35.84
CA ALA A 34 -0.62 -13.02 -35.14
C ALA A 34 -0.81 -14.20 -34.17
N ILE A 35 -0.41 -15.41 -34.56
CA ILE A 35 -0.42 -16.60 -33.70
C ILE A 35 0.55 -16.41 -32.53
N ALA A 36 1.79 -15.98 -32.81
CA ALA A 36 2.80 -15.74 -31.77
C ALA A 36 2.32 -14.69 -30.77
N PHE A 37 1.76 -13.56 -31.23
CA PHE A 37 1.16 -12.55 -30.36
C PHE A 37 0.01 -13.12 -29.52
N SER A 38 -0.90 -13.88 -30.13
CA SER A 38 -2.03 -14.48 -29.42
C SER A 38 -1.58 -15.47 -28.34
N GLN A 39 -0.49 -16.19 -28.58
CA GLN A 39 0.10 -17.13 -27.62
C GLN A 39 0.90 -16.44 -26.51
N ASP A 40 1.41 -15.23 -26.75
CA ASP A 40 2.14 -14.42 -25.76
C ASP A 40 1.21 -13.65 -24.81
N ILE A 41 -0.02 -13.35 -25.22
CA ILE A 41 -1.01 -12.66 -24.36
C ILE A 41 -1.15 -13.30 -22.97
N PRO A 42 -1.33 -14.63 -22.83
CA PRO A 42 -1.35 -15.25 -21.51
C PRO A 42 -0.08 -15.04 -20.71
N ASP A 43 1.11 -15.07 -21.31
CA ASP A 43 2.38 -14.87 -20.61
C ASP A 43 2.51 -13.43 -20.08
N VAL A 44 2.07 -12.45 -20.87
CA VAL A 44 2.02 -11.03 -20.45
C VAL A 44 1.00 -10.81 -19.33
N LEU A 45 -0.17 -11.46 -19.39
CA LEU A 45 -1.26 -11.28 -18.42
C LEU A 45 -1.13 -12.15 -17.17
N ARG A 46 -0.34 -13.23 -17.22
CA ARG A 46 -0.18 -14.20 -16.12
C ARG A 46 0.16 -13.54 -14.77
N PRO A 47 1.08 -12.56 -14.68
CA PRO A 47 1.38 -11.90 -13.42
C PRO A 47 0.16 -11.19 -12.82
N ASP A 48 -0.54 -10.39 -13.61
CA ASP A 48 -1.71 -9.63 -13.16
C ASP A 48 -2.87 -10.55 -12.78
N LEU A 49 -3.11 -11.59 -13.57
CA LEU A 49 -4.09 -12.64 -13.24
C LEU A 49 -3.72 -13.36 -11.94
N THR A 50 -2.44 -13.66 -11.74
CA THR A 50 -1.99 -14.29 -10.49
C THR A 50 -2.28 -13.38 -9.32
N ILE A 51 -1.95 -12.09 -9.39
CA ILE A 51 -2.25 -11.13 -8.33
C ILE A 51 -3.75 -11.09 -8.06
N ALA A 52 -4.59 -10.92 -9.09
CA ALA A 52 -6.03 -10.82 -8.94
C ALA A 52 -6.67 -12.03 -8.21
N TYR A 53 -6.11 -13.24 -8.38
CA TYR A 53 -6.60 -14.44 -7.70
C TYR A 53 -5.93 -14.73 -6.36
N THR A 54 -4.69 -14.29 -6.18
CA THR A 54 -3.91 -14.59 -4.97
C THR A 54 -4.00 -13.50 -3.90
N ASP A 55 -4.42 -12.29 -4.25
CA ASP A 55 -4.59 -11.20 -3.30
C ASP A 55 -5.81 -11.43 -2.41
N THR A 56 -5.73 -10.95 -1.17
CA THR A 56 -6.80 -11.11 -0.19
C THR A 56 -7.72 -9.89 -0.23
N ASP A 57 -8.98 -10.13 -0.55
CA ASP A 57 -9.99 -9.08 -0.65
C ASP A 57 -10.40 -8.50 0.71
N GLY A 58 -11.25 -7.48 0.70
CA GLY A 58 -11.76 -6.85 1.92
C GLY A 58 -12.66 -7.74 2.79
N TYR A 59 -13.07 -8.92 2.29
CA TYR A 59 -13.78 -9.95 3.04
C TYR A 59 -12.84 -11.02 3.61
N GLY A 60 -11.54 -10.87 3.42
CA GLY A 60 -10.54 -11.82 3.90
C GLY A 60 -10.53 -13.11 3.09
N GLN A 61 -10.88 -13.07 1.81
CA GLN A 61 -10.90 -14.22 0.90
C GLN A 61 -9.94 -14.03 -0.27
N ARG A 62 -9.47 -15.14 -0.84
CA ARG A 62 -8.68 -15.15 -2.08
C ARG A 62 -9.47 -15.80 -3.19
N GLY A 63 -9.32 -15.31 -4.42
CA GLY A 63 -9.96 -15.88 -5.61
C GLY A 63 -9.53 -17.33 -5.87
N ASP A 64 -8.28 -17.69 -5.54
CA ASP A 64 -7.74 -19.05 -5.69
C ASP A 64 -8.11 -20.01 -4.55
N ARG A 65 -8.91 -19.56 -3.57
CA ARG A 65 -9.39 -20.34 -2.41
C ARG A 65 -8.28 -20.91 -1.52
N ARG A 66 -7.05 -20.39 -1.62
CA ARG A 66 -5.98 -20.71 -0.67
C ARG A 66 -6.13 -19.88 0.62
N PRO A 67 -5.38 -20.23 1.69
CA PRO A 67 -5.40 -19.43 2.91
C PRO A 67 -5.12 -17.95 2.62
N PRO A 68 -5.98 -17.04 3.11
CA PRO A 68 -5.84 -15.61 2.91
C PRO A 68 -4.64 -15.04 3.67
N GLY A 69 -4.15 -13.90 3.18
CA GLY A 69 -3.06 -13.12 3.74
C GLY A 69 -3.44 -12.42 5.05
N SER A 70 -2.66 -11.41 5.42
CA SER A 70 -2.90 -10.67 6.67
C SER A 70 -4.20 -9.85 6.64
N GLU A 71 -4.68 -9.50 5.45
CA GLU A 71 -5.86 -8.67 5.20
C GLU A 71 -7.13 -9.30 5.76
N LYS A 72 -7.16 -10.63 5.96
CA LYS A 72 -8.26 -11.34 6.63
C LYS A 72 -8.56 -10.84 8.05
N TYR A 73 -7.59 -10.20 8.69
CA TYR A 73 -7.73 -9.64 10.04
C TYR A 73 -8.30 -8.21 10.03
N TYR A 74 -8.41 -7.55 8.87
CA TYR A 74 -8.91 -6.18 8.77
C TYR A 74 -10.33 -5.99 9.31
N PRO A 75 -11.30 -6.92 9.10
CA PRO A 75 -12.61 -6.80 9.73
C PRO A 75 -12.55 -6.80 11.27
N ALA A 76 -11.66 -7.59 11.87
CA ALA A 76 -11.47 -7.61 13.32
C ALA A 76 -10.81 -6.31 13.82
N ILE A 77 -9.83 -5.78 13.08
CA ILE A 77 -9.20 -4.49 13.37
C ILE A 77 -10.23 -3.36 13.32
N ASP A 78 -11.03 -3.29 12.25
CA ASP A 78 -12.10 -2.29 12.11
C ASP A 78 -13.11 -2.36 13.26
N ALA A 79 -13.55 -3.58 13.59
CA ALA A 79 -14.48 -3.80 14.71
C ALA A 79 -13.89 -3.32 16.04
N ALA A 80 -12.61 -3.63 16.32
CA ALA A 80 -11.92 -3.17 17.51
C ALA A 80 -11.79 -1.64 17.57
N ILE A 81 -11.40 -1.00 16.46
CA ILE A 81 -11.33 0.47 16.36
C ILE A 81 -12.68 1.10 16.67
N ARG A 82 -13.75 0.63 16.02
CA ARG A 82 -15.10 1.17 16.23
C ARG A 82 -15.59 0.96 17.66
N ARG A 83 -15.31 -0.20 18.24
CA ARG A 83 -15.65 -0.53 19.63
C ARG A 83 -14.97 0.40 20.62
N VAL A 84 -13.66 0.60 20.50
CA VAL A 84 -12.87 1.39 21.47
C VAL A 84 -13.07 2.88 21.28
N THR A 85 -13.11 3.36 20.04
CA THR A 85 -13.21 4.81 19.76
C THR A 85 -14.64 5.34 19.84
N GLY A 86 -15.64 4.49 19.57
CA GLY A 86 -17.04 4.91 19.40
C GLY A 86 -17.28 5.86 18.21
N LYS A 87 -16.26 6.10 17.36
CA LYS A 87 -16.31 7.06 16.25
C LYS A 87 -16.55 6.36 14.90
N ARG A 88 -17.10 7.12 13.96
CA ARG A 88 -17.16 6.71 12.55
C ARG A 88 -15.75 6.71 11.95
N ARG A 89 -15.54 5.87 10.92
CA ARG A 89 -14.24 5.70 10.23
C ARG A 89 -13.70 7.02 9.68
N ASP A 90 -14.59 7.79 9.04
CA ASP A 90 -14.33 9.10 8.45
C ASP A 90 -14.12 10.23 9.48
N ARG A 91 -13.90 9.90 10.76
CA ARG A 91 -13.56 10.85 11.83
C ARG A 91 -12.40 10.35 12.70
N THR A 92 -11.77 9.26 12.30
CA THR A 92 -10.70 8.60 13.05
C THR A 92 -9.44 8.61 12.21
N VAL A 93 -8.37 9.18 12.78
CA VAL A 93 -7.05 9.24 12.15
C VAL A 93 -6.25 8.01 12.55
N VAL A 94 -5.80 7.26 11.55
CA VAL A 94 -5.04 6.02 11.68
C VAL A 94 -3.62 6.25 11.16
N LEU A 95 -2.62 5.93 11.97
CA LEU A 95 -1.24 5.76 11.50
C LEU A 95 -0.99 4.28 11.22
N THR A 96 -0.65 3.95 9.99
CA THR A 96 -0.31 2.59 9.57
C THR A 96 0.63 2.58 8.37
N ALA A 97 1.39 1.50 8.23
CA ALA A 97 2.15 1.18 7.02
C ALA A 97 1.40 0.20 6.09
N ASP A 98 0.26 -0.35 6.52
CA ASP A 98 -0.55 -1.31 5.77
C ASP A 98 -1.69 -0.56 5.04
N TYR A 99 -1.34 0.12 3.94
CA TYR A 99 -2.26 1.03 3.22
C TYR A 99 -3.45 0.35 2.53
N SER A 100 -3.39 -0.96 2.29
CA SER A 100 -4.55 -1.74 1.84
C SER A 100 -5.68 -1.69 2.87
N PHE A 101 -5.38 -1.63 4.17
CA PHE A 101 -6.39 -1.42 5.22
C PHE A 101 -7.19 -0.13 4.98
N LEU A 102 -6.52 0.98 4.65
CA LEU A 102 -7.14 2.26 4.35
C LEU A 102 -7.91 2.27 3.03
N SER A 103 -7.60 1.33 2.14
CA SER A 103 -8.32 1.15 0.86
C SER A 103 -9.65 0.41 1.06
N TYR A 104 -9.72 -0.50 2.03
CA TYR A 104 -10.96 -1.21 2.38
C TYR A 104 -11.84 -0.45 3.39
N TYR A 105 -11.23 0.27 4.31
CA TYR A 105 -11.93 1.00 5.37
C TYR A 105 -11.58 2.49 5.32
N PRO A 106 -12.56 3.41 5.14
CA PRO A 106 -12.32 4.83 4.87
C PRO A 106 -11.93 5.63 6.12
N TYR A 107 -10.83 5.23 6.75
CA TYR A 107 -10.16 5.98 7.82
C TYR A 107 -9.26 7.06 7.23
N TRP A 108 -8.99 8.11 8.01
CA TRP A 108 -8.02 9.13 7.60
C TRP A 108 -6.59 8.64 7.91
N GLY A 109 -5.79 8.40 6.87
CA GLY A 109 -4.37 8.07 7.04
C GLY A 109 -3.58 9.27 7.56
N PHE A 110 -2.79 9.08 8.62
CA PHE A 110 -1.93 10.15 9.14
C PHE A 110 -0.75 10.47 8.20
N GLN A 111 -0.24 9.46 7.48
CA GLN A 111 0.87 9.57 6.53
C GLN A 111 0.50 8.87 5.21
N GLY A 112 1.13 9.28 4.10
CA GLY A 112 0.94 8.68 2.78
C GLY A 112 1.89 7.52 2.45
N LEU A 113 1.50 6.66 1.51
CA LEU A 113 2.31 5.51 1.06
C LEU A 113 3.57 5.93 0.28
N THR A 114 3.43 6.96 -0.55
CA THR A 114 4.44 7.37 -1.53
C THR A 114 4.63 8.89 -1.48
N PRO A 115 5.84 9.38 -1.20
CA PRO A 115 6.11 10.81 -1.02
C PRO A 115 5.81 11.63 -2.29
N HIS A 116 6.19 11.11 -3.47
CA HIS A 116 6.05 11.78 -4.76
C HIS A 116 4.61 12.11 -5.18
N TYR A 117 3.62 11.40 -4.62
CA TYR A 117 2.19 11.64 -4.90
C TYR A 117 1.48 12.36 -3.75
N ALA A 118 2.22 12.74 -2.70
CA ALA A 118 1.65 13.48 -1.60
C ALA A 118 1.32 14.91 -2.04
N ASN A 119 0.10 15.36 -1.75
CA ASN A 119 -0.24 16.76 -1.86
C ASN A 119 0.74 17.59 -1.01
N PRO A 120 1.34 18.67 -1.52
CA PRO A 120 2.21 19.54 -0.72
C PRO A 120 1.57 20.02 0.60
N LEU A 121 0.25 20.23 0.61
CA LEU A 121 -0.52 20.60 1.80
C LEU A 121 -0.62 19.49 2.86
N ALA A 122 -0.38 18.22 2.47
CA ALA A 122 -0.30 17.10 3.41
C ALA A 122 0.96 17.15 4.27
N GLN A 123 1.99 17.91 3.84
CA GLN A 123 3.25 18.12 4.56
C GLN A 123 3.95 16.78 4.91
N PHE A 124 4.06 15.90 3.91
CA PHE A 124 4.58 14.54 4.03
C PHE A 124 5.86 14.45 4.85
N ASP A 125 6.88 15.24 4.48
CA ASP A 125 8.18 15.20 5.14
C ASP A 125 8.11 15.64 6.60
N LYS A 126 7.31 16.68 6.89
CA LYS A 126 7.14 17.15 8.28
C LYS A 126 6.47 16.07 9.14
N ARG A 127 5.48 15.36 8.61
CA ARG A 127 4.84 14.23 9.31
C ARG A 127 5.80 13.05 9.45
N ALA A 128 6.62 12.77 8.42
CA ALA A 128 7.63 11.71 8.47
C ALA A 128 8.66 11.97 9.56
N THR A 129 9.21 13.20 9.63
CA THR A 129 10.14 13.63 10.69
C THR A 129 9.50 13.53 12.07
N GLN A 130 8.23 13.92 12.18
CA GLN A 130 7.51 13.84 13.44
C GLN A 130 7.30 12.38 13.90
N ILE A 131 6.94 11.48 12.99
CA ILE A 131 6.80 10.05 13.30
C ILE A 131 8.16 9.47 13.72
N ASP A 132 9.23 9.79 12.99
CA ASP A 132 10.59 9.33 13.27
C ASP A 132 11.06 9.78 14.66
N SER A 133 10.77 11.03 15.03
CA SER A 133 11.13 11.58 16.35
C SER A 133 10.55 10.79 17.53
N TRP A 134 9.43 10.09 17.34
CA TRP A 134 8.79 9.34 18.41
C TRP A 134 9.58 8.09 18.83
N SER A 135 10.47 7.57 17.97
CA SER A 135 11.40 6.49 18.31
C SER A 135 12.35 6.86 19.46
N GLY A 136 12.64 8.16 19.61
CA GLY A 136 13.46 8.72 20.68
C GLY A 136 12.77 8.77 22.05
N LEU A 137 11.44 8.60 22.12
CA LEU A 137 10.67 8.82 23.33
C LEU A 137 10.76 7.67 24.35
N SER A 138 10.84 8.08 25.61
CA SER A 138 10.79 7.37 26.89
C SER A 138 9.55 6.55 27.16
N THR A 139 8.46 7.32 27.24
CA THR A 139 7.33 7.03 28.09
C THR A 139 6.03 7.37 27.37
N ALA A 140 4.92 6.78 27.85
CA ALA A 140 3.60 7.08 27.33
C ALA A 140 3.23 8.57 27.50
N ASP A 141 3.64 9.22 28.59
CA ASP A 141 3.37 10.65 28.82
C ASP A 141 4.10 11.54 27.80
N GLU A 142 5.37 11.26 27.52
CA GLU A 142 6.13 11.97 26.48
C GLU A 142 5.47 11.80 25.12
N PHE A 143 5.04 10.58 24.80
CA PHE A 143 4.38 10.29 23.53
C PHE A 143 3.03 10.99 23.41
N ILE A 144 2.19 10.93 24.45
CA ILE A 144 0.90 11.63 24.50
C ILE A 144 1.10 13.14 24.37
N ALA A 145 2.06 13.72 25.10
CA ALA A 145 2.39 15.13 25.00
C ALA A 145 2.88 15.51 23.60
N ALA A 146 3.63 14.63 22.92
CA ALA A 146 4.04 14.84 21.53
C ALA A 146 2.85 14.79 20.56
N LEU A 147 1.90 13.86 20.76
CA LEU A 147 0.66 13.78 19.97
C LEU A 147 -0.22 15.02 20.17
N ASP A 148 -0.35 15.51 21.40
CA ASP A 148 -1.19 16.67 21.73
C ASP A 148 -0.63 18.00 21.24
N LYS A 149 0.67 18.05 20.90
CA LYS A 149 1.35 19.21 20.32
C LYS A 149 1.37 19.21 18.79
N LEU A 150 0.78 18.19 18.14
CA LEU A 150 0.79 18.12 16.69
C LEU A 150 0.03 19.30 16.06
N PRO A 151 0.57 19.90 15.00
CA PRO A 151 -0.14 20.95 14.24
C PRO A 151 -1.26 20.37 13.36
N TRP A 152 -1.33 19.05 13.22
CA TRP A 152 -2.39 18.32 12.52
C TRP A 152 -3.24 17.56 13.52
N GLN A 153 -4.41 17.10 13.08
CA GLN A 153 -5.20 16.16 13.87
C GLN A 153 -4.34 14.93 14.20
N PRO A 154 -4.16 14.59 15.49
CA PRO A 154 -3.29 13.51 15.90
C PRO A 154 -3.87 12.15 15.51
N PRO A 155 -3.03 11.16 15.17
CA PRO A 155 -3.48 9.78 15.07
C PRO A 155 -3.95 9.31 16.44
N THR A 156 -5.15 8.74 16.50
CA THR A 156 -5.68 8.09 17.70
C THR A 156 -5.57 6.57 17.62
N VAL A 157 -5.31 6.04 16.43
CA VAL A 157 -5.17 4.62 16.15
C VAL A 157 -3.82 4.39 15.49
N PHE A 158 -3.09 3.38 15.99
CA PHE A 158 -1.79 2.96 15.49
C PHE A 158 -1.91 1.48 15.14
N LEU A 159 -1.87 1.19 13.83
CA LEU A 159 -1.88 -0.18 13.32
C LEU A 159 -0.47 -0.52 12.84
N MET A 160 0.20 -1.34 13.63
CA MET A 160 1.64 -1.62 13.56
C MET A 160 1.89 -3.13 13.52
N ARG A 161 3.16 -3.53 13.49
CA ARG A 161 3.61 -4.93 13.62
C ARG A 161 4.62 -5.05 14.74
N HIS A 162 4.74 -6.23 15.35
CA HIS A 162 5.81 -6.51 16.31
C HIS A 162 7.18 -6.34 15.66
N GLY A 163 8.07 -5.63 16.34
CA GLY A 163 9.48 -5.52 15.99
C GLY A 163 10.38 -6.29 16.94
N ALA A 164 11.67 -6.06 16.84
CA ALA A 164 12.65 -6.59 17.79
C ALA A 164 12.69 -5.76 19.08
N HIS A 165 13.27 -6.30 20.15
CA HIS A 165 13.62 -5.53 21.36
C HIS A 165 12.46 -4.72 21.98
N ASN A 166 11.27 -5.30 22.08
CA ASN A 166 10.08 -4.64 22.63
C ASN A 166 9.69 -3.36 21.87
N SER A 167 9.72 -3.43 20.53
CA SER A 167 9.21 -2.37 19.66
C SER A 167 7.98 -2.81 18.87
N TYR A 168 7.20 -1.81 18.46
CA TYR A 168 6.24 -1.89 17.37
C TYR A 168 6.80 -1.12 16.18
N THR A 169 6.60 -1.64 14.98
CA THR A 169 7.25 -1.15 13.77
C THR A 169 6.25 -0.58 12.76
N LEU A 170 6.70 0.47 12.09
CA LEU A 170 6.05 1.05 10.90
C LEU A 170 7.09 1.11 9.77
N ARG A 171 6.80 0.44 8.65
CA ARG A 171 7.67 0.47 7.48
C ARG A 171 7.22 1.57 6.50
N LEU A 172 7.83 2.74 6.62
CA LEU A 172 7.48 3.94 5.86
C LEU A 172 8.33 4.09 4.59
N ALA A 173 8.00 5.08 3.76
CA ALA A 173 8.76 5.47 2.59
C ALA A 173 9.24 6.92 2.70
N GLN A 174 10.41 7.19 2.15
CA GLN A 174 10.97 8.52 1.98
C GLN A 174 11.49 8.70 0.55
N ASP A 175 11.49 9.94 0.09
CA ASP A 175 12.12 10.33 -1.17
C ASP A 175 13.64 10.44 -0.97
N VAL A 176 14.40 9.92 -1.93
CA VAL A 176 15.88 9.94 -1.95
C VAL A 176 16.42 10.38 -3.32
N TYR A 177 15.62 11.11 -4.11
CA TYR A 177 16.08 11.72 -5.37
C TYR A 177 17.40 12.50 -5.18
N PRO A 178 18.39 12.38 -6.10
CA PRO A 178 18.34 11.74 -7.42
C PRO A 178 18.72 10.25 -7.48
N ASN A 179 18.77 9.54 -6.33
CA ASN A 179 19.17 8.13 -6.34
C ASN A 179 18.20 7.25 -7.14
N GLN A 180 18.67 6.12 -7.68
CA GLN A 180 17.83 5.09 -8.32
C GLN A 180 17.98 3.75 -7.59
N PRO A 181 16.92 3.22 -6.95
CA PRO A 181 15.55 3.76 -6.88
C PRO A 181 15.44 5.05 -6.04
N ASN A 182 14.51 5.93 -6.43
CA ASN A 182 14.27 7.24 -5.80
C ASN A 182 13.36 7.18 -4.56
N VAL A 183 12.82 6.00 -4.22
CA VAL A 183 12.07 5.77 -2.98
C VAL A 183 12.82 4.75 -2.14
N ARG A 184 13.13 5.13 -0.89
CA ARG A 184 13.71 4.23 0.10
C ARG A 184 12.67 3.87 1.15
N ARG A 185 12.52 2.58 1.44
CA ARG A 185 11.76 2.11 2.60
C ARG A 185 12.65 2.14 3.85
N TYR A 186 12.10 2.61 4.96
CA TYR A 186 12.77 2.61 6.26
C TYR A 186 11.78 2.16 7.33
N THR A 187 12.30 1.69 8.45
CA THR A 187 11.49 1.22 9.59
C THR A 187 11.60 2.24 10.71
N VAL A 188 10.47 2.63 11.28
CA VAL A 188 10.40 3.37 12.54
C VAL A 188 10.04 2.38 13.63
N ASP A 189 10.88 2.31 14.66
CA ASP A 189 10.67 1.50 15.86
C ASP A 189 10.10 2.37 16.99
N LEU A 190 8.87 2.08 17.41
CA LEU A 190 8.21 2.70 18.55
C LEU A 190 8.26 1.73 19.73
N ARG A 191 8.79 2.15 20.87
CA ARG A 191 8.89 1.26 22.04
C ARG A 191 7.50 0.88 22.53
N THR A 192 7.31 -0.39 22.94
CA THR A 192 6.04 -0.85 23.51
C THR A 192 5.63 -0.04 24.74
N ALA A 193 6.62 0.46 25.50
CA ALA A 193 6.43 1.33 26.66
C ALA A 193 5.68 2.64 26.35
N LEU A 194 5.68 3.11 25.09
CA LEU A 194 4.92 4.29 24.68
C LEU A 194 3.39 4.04 24.73
N PHE A 195 2.97 2.79 24.67
CA PHE A 195 1.57 2.36 24.66
C PHE A 195 1.17 1.61 25.94
N ALA A 196 2.11 1.38 26.86
CA ALA A 196 1.89 0.68 28.13
C ALA A 196 1.27 1.60 29.19
N ASP A 197 0.10 2.16 28.88
CA ASP A 197 -0.60 3.12 29.73
C ASP A 197 -2.12 2.93 29.66
N PRO A 198 -2.90 3.14 30.75
CA PRO A 198 -4.35 2.98 30.76
C PRO A 198 -5.12 3.83 29.73
N ARG A 199 -4.52 4.92 29.23
CA ARG A 199 -5.07 5.76 28.15
C ARG A 199 -4.99 5.10 26.78
N PHE A 200 -4.26 3.99 26.64
CA PHE A 200 -4.24 3.15 25.45
C PHE A 200 -4.97 1.82 25.68
N VAL A 201 -5.58 1.31 24.62
CA VAL A 201 -5.96 -0.10 24.48
C VAL A 201 -5.01 -0.69 23.46
N VAL A 202 -4.32 -1.78 23.80
CA VAL A 202 -3.43 -2.49 22.88
C VAL A 202 -3.96 -3.90 22.70
N GLU A 203 -4.20 -4.30 21.45
CA GLU A 203 -4.71 -5.61 21.08
C GLU A 203 -3.85 -6.23 19.98
N ASP A 204 -3.46 -7.50 20.15
CA ASP A 204 -2.83 -8.31 19.11
C ASP A 204 -3.90 -8.96 18.25
N ILE A 205 -3.87 -8.69 16.94
CA ILE A 205 -4.84 -9.22 15.98
C ILE A 205 -4.07 -9.84 14.80
N GLY A 206 -3.83 -11.14 14.87
CA GLY A 206 -3.02 -11.84 13.88
C GLY A 206 -1.58 -11.31 13.87
N PRO A 207 -1.04 -10.84 12.73
CA PRO A 207 0.31 -10.29 12.66
C PRO A 207 0.37 -8.79 13.03
N PHE A 208 -0.75 -8.19 13.44
CA PHE A 208 -0.86 -6.78 13.74
C PHE A 208 -0.91 -6.50 15.23
N VAL A 209 -0.37 -5.35 15.60
CA VAL A 209 -0.57 -4.70 16.90
C VAL A 209 -1.44 -3.48 16.67
N LEU A 210 -2.61 -3.47 17.31
CA LEU A 210 -3.54 -2.35 17.28
C LEU A 210 -3.48 -1.61 18.60
N ALA A 211 -2.88 -0.42 18.60
CA ALA A 211 -2.90 0.48 19.75
C ALA A 211 -3.86 1.64 19.49
N ILE A 212 -4.80 1.86 20.41
CA ILE A 212 -5.84 2.89 20.29
C ILE A 212 -5.79 3.77 21.53
N ARG A 213 -5.57 5.07 21.33
CA ARG A 213 -5.74 6.06 22.39
C ARG A 213 -7.24 6.22 22.68
N LYS A 214 -7.64 5.94 23.91
CA LYS A 214 -9.02 6.08 24.37
C LYS A 214 -9.47 7.54 24.21
N PRO A 215 -10.73 7.78 23.82
CA PRO A 215 -11.29 9.12 23.86
C PRO A 215 -11.23 9.64 25.31
N GLN A 216 -10.86 10.91 25.49
CA GLN A 216 -11.02 11.54 26.79
C GLN A 216 -12.52 11.62 27.11
N GLU A 217 -12.93 11.09 28.26
CA GLU A 217 -14.28 11.31 28.77
C GLU A 217 -14.49 12.83 28.89
N SER A 218 -15.52 13.34 28.23
CA SER A 218 -15.92 14.73 28.40
C SER A 218 -16.53 14.84 29.79
N ALA A 219 -15.82 15.53 30.69
CA ALA A 219 -16.36 15.94 31.99
C ALA A 219 -17.51 16.94 31.81
#